data_AF-A0AAU9W825-F1
#
_entry.id   AF-A0AAU9W825-F1
#
_cell.length_a   1.000
_cell.length_b   1.000
_cell.length_c   1.000
_cell.angle_alpha   90.00
_cell.angle_beta   90.00
_cell.angle_gamma   90.00
#
_symmetry.space_group_name_H-M   'P 1'
#
loop_
_entity.id
_entity.type
_entity.pdbx_description
1 polymer ?
#
loop_
_entity_poly.entity_id
_entity_poly.type
_entity_poly.pdbx_seq_one_letter_code
_entity_poly.pdbx_strand_id
1 'polypeptide(L)'
;MATPVNVEERHTDDLVQLNSTLSTTAHAVCSWEPKFKGSTSKYVGYVESVEAAMAVIKQYEIETTTKFSCFKSDKMFGAGDPFAKPRKVYFKDDKIPFDGVPFSIIGSKVFDCQHGPDRKKAFKARQANEKAGDHSFKKKRFLPQDTMKFGCTASIRLSEVITYPSYKIRDDTERLRWDMSKKLKTDTNSGQKPPYERRIYIYLPKEDEHKDHITGEVC
;
A
#
# COMPACT_ATOMS: atom_id res chain seq x y z
N MET A 1 -24.19 -76.22 43.72
CA MET A 1 -24.53 -75.32 44.84
C MET A 1 -24.78 -73.95 44.20
N ALA A 2 -26.02 -73.62 43.82
CA ALA A 2 -27.03 -72.93 44.63
C ALA A 2 -26.63 -71.47 45.02
N THR A 3 -26.98 -70.52 44.13
CA THR A 3 -27.57 -69.16 44.27
C THR A 3 -27.49 -68.36 45.61
N PRO A 4 -27.86 -67.05 45.65
CA PRO A 4 -27.53 -65.85 44.82
C PRO A 4 -27.36 -64.55 45.70
N VAL A 5 -27.63 -63.35 45.12
CA VAL A 5 -27.87 -62.01 45.75
C VAL A 5 -26.58 -61.16 45.94
N ASN A 6 -26.42 -59.94 45.41
CA ASN A 6 -27.36 -58.81 45.44
C ASN A 6 -27.27 -57.85 44.25
N VAL A 7 -28.41 -57.23 43.99
CA VAL A 7 -28.76 -56.23 42.97
C VAL A 7 -28.56 -54.81 43.55
N GLU A 8 -28.65 -53.82 42.66
CA GLU A 8 -28.83 -52.36 42.86
C GLU A 8 -27.55 -51.54 42.52
N GLU A 9 -27.56 -50.51 41.67
CA GLU A 9 -28.67 -49.74 41.11
C GLU A 9 -28.25 -48.97 39.85
N ARG A 10 -29.28 -48.51 39.11
CA ARG A 10 -29.27 -47.87 37.79
C ARG A 10 -28.84 -46.40 37.86
N HIS A 11 -28.17 -45.91 36.83
CA HIS A 11 -28.61 -44.73 36.07
C HIS A 11 -27.84 -44.64 34.73
N THR A 12 -28.58 -44.78 33.64
CA THR A 12 -28.21 -44.35 32.30
C THR A 12 -28.58 -42.89 32.19
N ASP A 13 -27.65 -42.01 31.82
CA ASP A 13 -27.99 -40.68 31.32
C ASP A 13 -27.13 -40.28 30.11
N ASP A 14 -27.84 -39.60 29.23
CA ASP A 14 -27.59 -39.29 27.84
C ASP A 14 -26.35 -38.45 27.51
N LEU A 15 -25.71 -38.88 26.42
CA LEU A 15 -25.29 -38.10 25.26
C LEU A 15 -25.59 -36.58 25.27
N VAL A 16 -24.56 -35.76 25.48
CA VAL A 16 -24.50 -34.38 24.94
C VAL A 16 -23.08 -34.08 24.43
N GLN A 17 -22.92 -34.12 23.11
CA GLN A 17 -21.87 -33.39 22.40
C GLN A 17 -22.20 -31.89 22.44
N LEU A 18 -21.37 -31.06 23.08
CA LEU A 18 -21.29 -29.62 22.74
C LEU A 18 -19.89 -29.05 23.04
N ASN A 19 -19.10 -28.96 21.97
CA ASN A 19 -18.14 -27.92 21.59
C ASN A 19 -17.57 -27.03 22.69
N SER A 20 -16.25 -27.10 22.91
CA SER A 20 -15.52 -26.07 23.66
C SER A 20 -14.22 -25.69 22.96
N THR A 21 -14.18 -24.41 22.56
CA THR A 21 -12.98 -23.59 22.36
C THR A 21 -12.07 -23.89 21.16
N LEU A 22 -12.56 -23.56 19.95
CA LEU A 22 -11.69 -22.94 18.95
C LEU A 22 -11.26 -21.57 19.49
N SER A 23 -9.95 -21.38 19.66
CA SER A 23 -9.34 -20.07 19.88
C SER A 23 -9.67 -19.17 18.70
N THR A 24 -10.70 -18.35 18.84
CA THR A 24 -10.88 -17.14 18.02
C THR A 24 -9.85 -16.14 18.51
N THR A 25 -8.64 -16.18 17.93
CA THR A 25 -7.81 -14.98 17.88
C THR A 25 -8.59 -13.96 17.07
N ALA A 26 -9.28 -13.05 17.75
CA ALA A 26 -9.81 -11.85 17.15
C ALA A 26 -8.62 -11.05 16.64
N HIS A 27 -8.19 -11.33 15.40
CA HIS A 27 -7.30 -10.44 14.67
C HIS A 27 -8.01 -9.08 14.64
N ALA A 28 -7.41 -8.09 15.28
CA ALA A 28 -7.97 -6.76 15.29
C ALA A 28 -8.02 -6.28 13.83
N VAL A 29 -9.23 -6.15 13.30
CA VAL A 29 -9.46 -5.79 11.91
C VAL A 29 -9.02 -4.34 11.74
N CYS A 30 -7.93 -4.12 11.00
CA CYS A 30 -7.46 -2.77 10.68
C CYS A 30 -8.56 -2.02 9.92
N SER A 31 -8.93 -0.81 10.32
CA SER A 31 -10.15 -0.16 9.80
C SER A 31 -10.07 0.20 8.31
N TRP A 32 -8.85 0.29 7.78
CA TRP A 32 -8.57 0.56 6.37
C TRP A 32 -8.56 -0.68 5.49
N GLU A 33 -8.37 -1.89 6.04
CA GLU A 33 -8.27 -3.12 5.26
C GLU A 33 -9.53 -3.41 4.44
N PRO A 34 -10.77 -3.24 4.97
CA PRO A 34 -12.00 -3.41 4.19
C PRO A 34 -12.13 -2.45 3.00
N LYS A 35 -11.37 -1.35 2.98
CA LYS A 35 -11.41 -0.38 1.88
C LYS A 35 -10.58 -0.82 0.68
N PHE A 36 -9.66 -1.77 0.87
CA PHE A 36 -8.85 -2.30 -0.21
C PHE A 36 -9.63 -3.33 -1.01
N LYS A 37 -9.58 -3.18 -2.35
CA LYS A 37 -9.96 -4.23 -3.28
C LYS A 37 -8.71 -5.03 -3.67
N GLY A 38 -8.89 -6.34 -3.93
CA GLY A 38 -7.82 -7.26 -4.31
C GLY A 38 -6.64 -7.30 -3.34
N SER A 39 -6.91 -7.16 -2.04
CA SER A 39 -5.88 -7.13 -1.01
C SER A 39 -5.10 -8.45 -1.00
N THR A 40 -3.79 -8.33 -1.13
CA THR A 40 -2.86 -9.46 -0.88
C THR A 40 -2.43 -9.47 0.59
N SER A 41 -2.50 -8.32 1.27
CA SER A 41 -2.18 -8.17 2.70
C SER A 41 -2.89 -6.97 3.31
N LYS A 42 -2.86 -6.84 4.64
CA LYS A 42 -3.41 -5.67 5.38
C LYS A 42 -2.80 -4.31 4.99
N TYR A 43 -1.63 -4.31 4.33
CA TYR A 43 -0.90 -3.10 3.95
C TYR A 43 -0.89 -2.83 2.43
N VAL A 44 -1.41 -3.76 1.63
CA VAL A 44 -1.33 -3.70 0.16
C VAL A 44 -2.67 -4.01 -0.48
N GLY A 45 -3.17 -3.05 -1.26
CA GLY A 45 -4.39 -3.22 -2.05
C GLY A 45 -4.58 -2.06 -3.02
N TYR A 46 -5.74 -2.03 -3.70
CA TYR A 46 -6.07 -0.92 -4.59
C TYR A 46 -7.45 -0.33 -4.31
N VAL A 47 -7.62 0.92 -4.75
CA VAL A 47 -8.89 1.66 -4.73
C VAL A 47 -9.16 2.30 -6.09
N GLU A 48 -10.41 2.68 -6.37
CA GLU A 48 -10.81 3.22 -7.69
C GLU A 48 -10.72 4.75 -7.78
N SER A 49 -10.65 5.44 -6.63
CA SER A 49 -10.64 6.90 -6.56
C SER A 49 -9.46 7.43 -5.75
N VAL A 50 -8.95 8.59 -6.17
CA VAL A 50 -7.91 9.34 -5.45
C VAL A 50 -8.40 9.74 -4.06
N GLU A 51 -9.67 10.12 -3.95
CA GLU A 51 -10.27 10.53 -2.68
C GLU A 51 -10.31 9.36 -1.69
N ALA A 52 -10.70 8.17 -2.18
CA ALA A 52 -10.66 6.94 -1.40
C ALA A 52 -9.23 6.61 -0.94
N ALA A 53 -8.24 6.80 -1.82
CA ALA A 53 -6.83 6.59 -1.48
C ALA A 53 -6.35 7.52 -0.37
N MET A 54 -6.69 8.80 -0.46
CA MET A 54 -6.35 9.78 0.57
C MET A 54 -7.07 9.50 1.90
N ALA A 55 -8.31 8.99 1.84
CA ALA A 55 -9.07 8.59 3.04
C ALA A 55 -8.43 7.39 3.75
N VAL A 56 -7.95 6.39 3.01
CA VAL A 56 -7.18 5.26 3.55
C VAL A 56 -5.92 5.74 4.26
N ILE A 57 -5.16 6.63 3.63
CA ILE A 57 -3.93 7.18 4.22
C ILE A 57 -4.25 7.94 5.51
N LYS A 58 -5.29 8.78 5.49
CA LYS A 58 -5.69 9.55 6.68
C LYS A 58 -6.09 8.65 7.85
N GLN A 59 -6.79 7.55 7.59
CA GLN A 59 -7.12 6.58 8.65
C GLN A 59 -5.89 5.87 9.18
N TYR A 60 -5.02 5.40 8.28
CA TYR A 60 -3.75 4.80 8.65
C TYR A 60 -2.91 5.75 9.52
N GLU A 61 -2.83 7.04 9.18
CA GLU A 61 -2.15 8.06 9.98
C GLU A 61 -2.74 8.22 11.39
N ILE A 62 -4.07 8.18 11.50
CA ILE A 62 -4.77 8.31 12.80
C ILE A 62 -4.48 7.09 13.67
N GLU A 63 -4.65 5.89 13.12
CA GLU A 63 -4.49 4.62 13.86
C GLU A 63 -3.04 4.36 14.26
N THR A 64 -2.09 4.59 13.35
CA THR A 64 -0.66 4.39 13.65
C THR A 64 -0.04 5.56 14.41
N THR A 65 -0.78 6.65 14.62
CA THR A 65 -0.29 7.95 15.14
C THR A 65 0.89 8.52 14.37
N THR A 66 1.08 8.09 13.13
CA THR A 66 2.13 8.58 12.25
C THR A 66 1.60 9.66 11.32
N LYS A 67 2.49 10.53 10.86
CA LYS A 67 2.16 11.55 9.86
C LYS A 67 3.07 11.38 8.66
N PHE A 68 2.51 11.52 7.47
CA PHE A 68 3.27 11.48 6.24
C PHE A 68 3.18 12.81 5.49
N SER A 69 4.26 13.12 4.78
CA SER A 69 4.39 14.33 3.98
C SER A 69 4.66 13.95 2.53
N CYS A 70 3.94 14.58 1.60
CA CYS A 70 4.12 14.31 0.18
C CYS A 70 5.52 14.80 -0.26
N PHE A 71 6.38 13.88 -0.66
CA PHE A 71 7.72 14.20 -1.14
C PHE A 71 7.77 14.21 -2.67
N LYS A 72 7.09 13.24 -3.31
CA LYS A 72 7.06 13.10 -4.76
C LYS A 72 5.63 12.93 -5.24
N SER A 73 5.24 13.70 -6.24
CA SER A 73 3.96 13.53 -6.93
C SER A 73 4.16 13.79 -8.42
N ASP A 74 3.77 12.84 -9.25
CA ASP A 74 3.76 13.05 -10.69
C ASP A 74 2.58 13.97 -11.08
N LYS A 75 2.81 14.86 -12.05
CA LYS A 75 1.80 15.83 -12.51
C LYS A 75 0.53 15.17 -13.05
N MET A 76 0.66 13.95 -13.57
CA MET A 76 -0.43 13.20 -14.17
C MET A 76 -1.22 12.36 -13.17
N PHE A 77 -0.81 12.35 -11.89
CA PHE A 77 -1.49 11.58 -10.85
C PHE A 77 -2.90 12.14 -10.59
N GLY A 78 -3.93 11.30 -10.72
CA GLY A 78 -5.32 11.58 -10.40
C GLY A 78 -6.15 12.25 -11.50
N ALA A 79 -5.52 13.08 -12.35
CA ALA A 79 -6.21 13.83 -13.42
C ALA A 79 -5.59 13.64 -14.82
N GLY A 80 -4.56 12.80 -14.95
CA GLY A 80 -3.90 12.58 -16.23
C GLY A 80 -4.76 11.78 -17.19
N ASP A 81 -4.92 12.28 -18.43
CA ASP A 81 -5.48 11.51 -19.54
C ASP A 81 -4.57 10.28 -19.80
N PRO A 82 -5.13 9.06 -19.68
CA PRO A 82 -4.47 7.81 -20.05
C PRO A 82 -3.72 7.83 -21.38
N PHE A 83 -4.30 8.50 -22.37
CA PHE A 83 -3.93 8.38 -23.78
C PHE A 83 -3.15 9.59 -24.29
N ALA A 84 -2.91 10.61 -23.46
CA ALA A 84 -2.17 11.81 -23.86
C ALA A 84 -0.72 11.53 -24.28
N LYS A 85 -0.13 10.41 -23.82
CA LYS A 85 1.22 9.99 -24.20
C LYS A 85 1.26 8.47 -24.36
N PRO A 86 1.95 7.92 -25.37
CA PRO A 86 2.18 6.48 -25.45
C PRO A 86 2.96 6.00 -24.22
N ARG A 87 2.41 4.97 -23.56
CA ARG A 87 2.98 4.37 -22.35
C ARG A 87 3.36 2.91 -22.59
N LYS A 88 4.27 2.41 -21.75
CA LYS A 88 4.59 0.99 -21.73
C LYS A 88 3.45 0.24 -21.05
N VAL A 89 3.04 -0.85 -21.69
CA VAL A 89 2.05 -1.80 -21.19
C VAL A 89 2.77 -2.91 -20.43
N TYR A 90 2.25 -3.26 -19.28
CA TYR A 90 2.75 -4.30 -18.38
C TYR A 90 1.65 -5.33 -18.13
N PHE A 91 2.03 -6.52 -17.73
CA PHE A 91 1.13 -7.58 -17.26
C PHE A 91 1.45 -8.03 -15.83
N LYS A 92 2.64 -7.66 -15.36
CA LYS A 92 3.19 -7.94 -14.04
C LYS A 92 4.16 -6.82 -13.70
N ASP A 93 4.15 -6.40 -12.46
CA ASP A 93 5.16 -5.52 -11.86
C ASP A 93 5.54 -6.11 -10.50
N ASP A 94 6.65 -5.68 -9.90
CA ASP A 94 7.11 -6.21 -8.61
C ASP A 94 6.05 -6.08 -7.52
N LYS A 95 5.16 -5.10 -7.69
CA LYS A 95 4.12 -4.75 -6.73
C LYS A 95 2.72 -5.17 -7.15
N ILE A 96 2.51 -5.44 -8.43
CA ILE A 96 1.20 -5.77 -9.00
C ILE A 96 1.28 -7.22 -9.51
N PRO A 97 0.52 -8.15 -8.89
CA PRO A 97 0.54 -9.55 -9.29
C PRO A 97 0.02 -9.72 -10.73
N PHE A 98 0.29 -10.88 -11.31
CA PHE A 98 -0.19 -11.22 -12.63
C PHE A 98 -1.68 -11.61 -12.57
N ASP A 99 -2.54 -10.72 -13.05
CA ASP A 99 -4.00 -10.95 -13.13
C ASP A 99 -4.47 -11.31 -14.55
N GLY A 100 -3.52 -11.44 -15.49
CA GLY A 100 -3.77 -11.61 -16.93
C GLY A 100 -4.33 -10.36 -17.62
N VAL A 101 -4.63 -9.28 -16.89
CA VAL A 101 -5.12 -8.01 -17.46
C VAL A 101 -3.95 -7.07 -17.72
N PRO A 102 -3.75 -6.58 -18.96
CA PRO A 102 -2.70 -5.61 -19.23
C PRO A 102 -3.00 -4.28 -18.55
N PHE A 103 -1.93 -3.59 -18.15
CA PHE A 103 -2.03 -2.30 -17.48
C PHE A 103 -0.91 -1.32 -17.85
N SER A 104 -1.20 -0.03 -17.64
CA SER A 104 -0.28 1.09 -17.86
C SER A 104 -0.20 1.95 -16.60
N ILE A 105 1.00 2.35 -16.19
CA ILE A 105 1.20 3.25 -15.03
C ILE A 105 1.06 4.71 -15.49
N ILE A 106 0.09 5.44 -14.94
CA ILE A 106 -0.13 6.87 -15.26
C ILE A 106 0.85 7.74 -14.49
N GLY A 107 0.95 7.49 -13.20
CA GLY A 107 1.67 8.33 -12.28
C GLY A 107 1.83 7.68 -10.92
N SER A 108 2.75 8.24 -10.15
CA SER A 108 3.07 7.80 -8.81
C SER A 108 2.99 8.97 -7.84
N LYS A 109 2.63 8.67 -6.60
CA LYS A 109 2.67 9.60 -5.48
C LYS A 109 3.32 8.91 -4.30
N VAL A 110 4.28 9.56 -3.67
CA VAL A 110 5.06 9.01 -2.55
C VAL A 110 5.01 9.98 -1.40
N PHE A 111 4.62 9.46 -0.24
CA PHE A 111 4.63 10.18 1.02
C PHE A 111 5.71 9.60 1.93
N ASP A 112 6.63 10.44 2.38
CA ASP A 112 7.66 10.07 3.35
C ASP A 112 7.14 10.35 4.76
N CYS A 113 7.49 9.51 5.73
CA CYS A 113 7.18 9.76 7.14
C CYS A 113 7.66 11.16 7.57
N GLN A 114 6.96 11.78 8.53
CA GLN A 114 7.37 13.05 9.12
C GLN A 114 8.78 12.97 9.71
N HIS A 115 9.16 11.80 10.26
CA HIS A 115 10.49 11.50 10.78
C HIS A 115 11.48 11.00 9.72
N GLY A 116 11.09 10.99 8.45
CA GLY A 116 11.91 10.53 7.34
C GLY A 116 13.16 11.38 7.07
N PRO A 117 13.95 11.05 6.03
CA PRO A 117 15.18 11.77 5.70
C PRO A 117 14.93 13.24 5.33
N ASP A 118 15.83 14.13 5.76
CA ASP A 118 15.82 15.52 5.28
C ASP A 118 16.35 15.59 3.84
N ARG A 119 15.44 15.48 2.88
CA ARG A 119 15.73 15.57 1.45
C ARG A 119 16.35 16.91 1.03
N LYS A 120 16.20 17.97 1.84
CA LYS A 120 16.78 19.30 1.58
C LYS A 120 18.11 19.53 2.32
N LYS A 121 18.67 18.51 3.00
CA LYS A 121 19.94 18.62 3.74
C LYS A 121 21.08 19.15 2.87
N ALA A 122 21.26 18.60 1.66
CA ALA A 122 22.31 19.04 0.74
C ALA A 122 22.10 20.48 0.26
N PHE A 123 20.87 20.87 -0.06
CA PHE A 123 20.55 22.24 -0.46
C PHE A 123 20.82 23.25 0.67
N LYS A 124 20.44 22.91 1.90
CA LYS A 124 20.72 23.72 3.09
C LYS A 124 22.23 23.85 3.34
N ALA A 125 22.98 22.76 3.19
CA ALA A 125 24.44 22.76 3.34
C ALA A 125 25.12 23.65 2.28
N ARG A 126 24.70 23.55 1.01
CA ARG A 126 25.21 24.42 -0.06
C ARG A 126 24.91 25.89 0.22
N GLN A 127 23.67 26.21 0.62
CA GLN A 127 23.29 27.58 0.96
C GLN A 127 24.06 28.12 2.18
N ALA A 128 24.38 27.26 3.15
CA ALA A 128 25.21 27.65 4.29
C ALA A 128 26.64 27.98 3.86
N ASN A 129 27.23 27.18 2.97
CA ASN A 129 28.57 27.42 2.42
C ASN A 129 28.63 28.68 1.53
N GLU A 130 27.64 28.89 0.65
CA GLU A 130 27.55 30.09 -0.20
C GLU A 130 27.46 31.39 0.62
N LYS A 131 26.83 31.33 1.80
CA LYS A 131 26.68 32.48 2.71
C LYS A 131 27.87 32.68 3.66
N ALA A 132 28.87 31.80 3.65
CA ALA A 132 30.05 31.87 4.49
C ALA A 132 31.19 32.72 3.89
N GLY A 133 30.96 33.38 2.75
CA GLY A 133 31.90 34.35 2.17
C GLY A 133 32.23 35.53 3.10
N ASP A 134 33.42 36.09 2.88
CA ASP A 134 34.39 36.77 3.78
C ASP A 134 33.90 37.70 4.92
N HIS A 135 32.65 38.15 4.96
CA HIS A 135 32.19 39.16 5.95
C HIS A 135 30.81 38.86 6.58
N SER A 136 30.48 37.58 6.72
CA SER A 136 29.15 37.12 7.15
C SER A 136 29.13 36.70 8.62
N PHE A 137 29.16 37.65 9.56
CA PHE A 137 29.00 37.37 11.00
C PHE A 137 27.53 37.11 11.36
N LYS A 138 26.99 35.94 10.99
CA LYS A 138 25.66 35.51 11.44
C LYS A 138 25.79 34.53 12.59
N LYS A 139 25.38 34.96 13.80
CA LYS A 139 25.23 34.06 14.94
C LYS A 139 24.31 32.91 14.55
N LYS A 140 24.77 31.67 14.65
CA LYS A 140 23.90 30.50 14.52
C LYS A 140 22.83 30.61 15.62
N ARG A 141 21.57 30.63 15.23
CA ARG A 141 20.45 30.58 16.18
C ARG A 141 20.61 29.29 16.99
N PHE A 142 20.73 29.41 18.31
CA PHE A 142 20.65 28.24 19.19
C PHE A 142 19.25 27.65 19.04
N LEU A 143 19.19 26.39 18.64
CA LEU A 143 17.98 25.60 18.57
C LEU A 143 17.96 24.71 19.81
N PRO A 144 17.05 24.94 20.77
CA PRO A 144 16.97 24.11 21.98
C PRO A 144 16.54 22.66 21.70
N GLN A 145 15.98 22.41 20.51
CA GLN A 145 15.49 21.11 20.09
C GLN A 145 16.10 20.71 18.76
N ASP A 146 16.49 19.44 18.69
CA ASP A 146 16.91 18.80 17.45
C ASP A 146 15.75 18.69 16.46
N THR A 147 16.10 18.58 15.18
CA THR A 147 15.09 18.48 14.12
C THR A 147 14.35 17.15 14.21
N MET A 148 13.03 17.16 13.96
CA MET A 148 12.20 15.94 13.93
C MET A 148 12.55 14.94 12.79
N LYS A 149 13.60 15.16 12.00
CA LYS A 149 13.95 14.33 10.83
C LYS A 149 15.05 13.34 11.21
N PHE A 150 14.66 12.14 11.64
CA PHE A 150 15.58 11.07 12.10
C PHE A 150 16.09 10.16 10.98
N GLY A 151 15.54 10.26 9.77
CA GLY A 151 15.97 9.42 8.64
C GLY A 151 15.14 8.15 8.43
N CYS A 152 13.95 8.08 9.04
CA CYS A 152 13.04 6.95 8.90
C CYS A 152 12.77 6.57 7.43
N THR A 153 12.84 5.27 7.14
CA THR A 153 12.66 4.72 5.78
C THR A 153 11.21 4.52 5.38
N ALA A 154 10.27 4.57 6.32
CA ALA A 154 8.85 4.35 6.07
C ALA A 154 8.31 5.36 5.05
N SER A 155 7.72 4.83 3.98
CA SER A 155 7.13 5.61 2.91
C SER A 155 5.84 4.96 2.41
N ILE A 156 4.77 5.73 2.29
CA ILE A 156 3.55 5.30 1.61
C ILE A 156 3.74 5.54 0.12
N ARG A 157 3.48 4.51 -0.69
CA ARG A 157 3.60 4.60 -2.16
C ARG A 157 2.24 4.38 -2.78
N LEU A 158 1.85 5.27 -3.69
CA LEU A 158 0.67 5.14 -4.51
C LEU A 158 1.09 5.05 -5.97
N SER A 159 0.53 4.08 -6.66
CA SER A 159 0.72 3.88 -8.10
C SER A 159 -0.63 3.92 -8.77
N GLU A 160 -0.87 4.95 -9.57
CA GLU A 160 -2.06 5.06 -10.39
C GLU A 160 -1.86 4.28 -11.68
N VAL A 161 -2.75 3.34 -11.91
CA VAL A 161 -2.68 2.32 -12.95
C VAL A 161 -3.99 2.30 -13.71
N ILE A 162 -3.87 2.07 -15.01
CA ILE A 162 -5.00 1.83 -15.89
C ILE A 162 -4.94 0.39 -16.31
N THR A 163 -6.01 -0.34 -16.06
CA THR A 163 -6.15 -1.70 -16.53
C THR A 163 -7.06 -1.73 -17.76
N TYR A 164 -6.82 -2.68 -18.67
CA TYR A 164 -7.58 -2.84 -19.90
C TYR A 164 -8.24 -4.23 -19.93
N PRO A 165 -9.42 -4.40 -19.30
CA PRO A 165 -10.09 -5.70 -19.18
C PRO A 165 -10.35 -6.40 -20.51
N SER A 166 -10.64 -5.64 -21.57
CA SER A 166 -10.90 -6.17 -22.92
C SER A 166 -9.71 -6.89 -23.57
N TYR A 167 -8.50 -6.72 -23.03
CA TYR A 167 -7.27 -7.32 -23.55
C TYR A 167 -6.71 -8.39 -22.60
N LYS A 168 -7.56 -8.96 -21.75
CA LYS A 168 -7.16 -10.01 -20.80
C LYS A 168 -6.65 -11.26 -21.53
N ILE A 169 -5.53 -11.80 -21.03
CA ILE A 169 -4.97 -13.09 -21.46
C ILE A 169 -5.32 -14.18 -20.45
N ARG A 170 -5.45 -15.41 -20.93
CA ARG A 170 -5.72 -16.60 -20.10
C ARG A 170 -4.43 -17.16 -19.53
N ASP A 171 -3.45 -17.39 -20.39
CA ASP A 171 -2.18 -18.02 -20.04
C ASP A 171 -1.04 -16.99 -20.02
N ASP A 172 -0.17 -17.06 -19.00
CA ASP A 172 1.06 -16.25 -18.94
C ASP A 172 2.11 -16.84 -19.87
N THR A 173 1.98 -16.54 -21.16
CA THR A 173 3.06 -16.77 -22.13
C THR A 173 3.60 -15.44 -22.63
N GLU A 174 4.91 -15.38 -22.83
CA GLU A 174 5.58 -14.17 -23.33
C GLU A 174 5.02 -13.74 -24.69
N ARG A 175 4.75 -14.72 -25.57
CA ARG A 175 4.16 -14.47 -26.89
C ARG A 175 2.79 -13.82 -26.79
N LEU A 176 1.88 -14.32 -25.94
CA LEU A 176 0.56 -13.72 -25.75
C LEU A 176 0.66 -12.31 -25.17
N ARG A 177 1.56 -12.09 -24.19
CA ARG A 177 1.81 -10.75 -23.65
C ARG A 177 2.29 -9.78 -24.72
N TRP A 178 3.19 -10.23 -25.60
CA TRP A 178 3.68 -9.41 -26.70
C TRP A 178 2.60 -9.11 -27.73
N ASP A 179 1.85 -10.13 -28.19
CA ASP A 179 0.78 -9.99 -29.18
C ASP A 179 -0.30 -9.02 -28.68
N MET A 180 -0.75 -9.18 -27.43
CA MET A 180 -1.78 -8.32 -26.85
C MET A 180 -1.27 -6.91 -26.54
N SER A 181 -0.01 -6.76 -26.12
CA SER A 181 0.62 -5.44 -26.00
C SER A 181 0.70 -4.72 -27.33
N LYS A 182 1.03 -5.45 -28.41
CA LYS A 182 1.13 -4.90 -29.76
C LYS A 182 -0.24 -4.45 -30.25
N LYS A 183 -1.27 -5.27 -30.05
CA LYS A 183 -2.67 -4.94 -30.38
C LYS A 183 -3.16 -3.70 -29.63
N LEU A 184 -2.95 -3.64 -28.32
CA LEU A 184 -3.35 -2.48 -27.52
C LEU A 184 -2.65 -1.19 -27.97
N LYS A 185 -1.35 -1.29 -28.34
CA LYS A 185 -0.61 -0.15 -28.89
C LYS A 185 -1.12 0.27 -30.27
N THR A 186 -1.44 -0.67 -31.16
CA THR A 186 -2.00 -0.33 -32.48
C THR A 186 -3.35 0.36 -32.35
N ASP A 187 -4.22 -0.14 -31.47
CA ASP A 187 -5.55 0.42 -31.25
C ASP A 187 -5.46 1.82 -30.61
N THR A 188 -4.55 2.00 -29.64
CA THR A 188 -4.31 3.31 -29.03
C THR A 188 -3.73 4.32 -30.03
N ASN A 189 -2.79 3.89 -30.88
CA ASN A 189 -2.16 4.75 -31.88
C ASN A 189 -3.09 5.08 -33.06
N SER A 190 -4.08 4.23 -33.37
CA SER A 190 -5.11 4.52 -34.36
C SER A 190 -6.17 5.50 -33.86
N GLY A 191 -6.06 5.96 -32.60
CA GLY A 191 -6.97 6.92 -31.98
C GLY A 191 -8.16 6.26 -31.28
N GLN A 192 -8.25 4.93 -31.26
CA GLN A 192 -9.25 4.25 -30.45
C GLN A 192 -8.89 4.37 -28.96
N LYS A 193 -9.89 4.71 -28.15
CA LYS A 193 -9.78 4.73 -26.69
C LYS A 193 -10.47 3.48 -26.15
N PRO A 194 -9.74 2.37 -25.95
CA PRO A 194 -10.34 1.16 -25.40
C PRO A 194 -10.93 1.44 -24.01
N PRO A 195 -11.99 0.71 -23.61
CA PRO A 195 -12.53 0.83 -22.27
C PRO A 195 -11.45 0.46 -21.24
N TYR A 196 -11.37 1.26 -20.19
CA TYR A 196 -10.32 1.15 -19.20
C TYR A 196 -10.85 1.39 -17.79
N GLU A 197 -10.19 0.79 -16.81
CA GLU A 197 -10.48 0.98 -15.39
C GLU A 197 -9.29 1.63 -14.70
N ARG A 198 -9.54 2.68 -13.91
CA ARG A 198 -8.52 3.35 -13.10
C ARG A 198 -8.43 2.65 -11.74
N ARG A 199 -7.22 2.26 -11.35
CA ARG A 199 -6.92 1.64 -10.06
C ARG A 199 -5.72 2.35 -9.44
N ILE A 200 -5.79 2.64 -8.16
CA ILE A 200 -4.71 3.24 -7.40
C ILE A 200 -4.25 2.19 -6.40
N TYR A 201 -3.11 1.59 -6.70
CA TYR A 201 -2.45 0.66 -5.79
C TYR A 201 -1.78 1.45 -4.67
N ILE A 202 -2.04 1.05 -3.43
CA ILE A 202 -1.54 1.68 -2.21
C ILE A 202 -0.69 0.66 -1.49
N TYR A 203 0.51 1.11 -1.11
CA TYR A 203 1.45 0.35 -0.30
C TYR A 203 1.70 1.16 0.97
N LEU A 204 1.17 0.65 2.08
CA LEU A 204 1.40 1.20 3.40
C LEU A 204 2.67 0.56 4.00
N PRO A 205 3.53 1.32 4.70
CA PRO A 205 4.68 0.74 5.37
C PRO A 205 4.23 -0.15 6.52
N LYS A 206 4.99 -1.21 6.79
CA LYS A 206 4.84 -2.01 8.01
C LYS A 206 5.45 -1.27 9.20
N GLU A 207 5.09 -1.67 10.41
CA GLU A 207 5.72 -1.15 11.63
C GLU A 207 7.24 -1.33 11.61
N ASP A 208 7.73 -2.47 11.12
CA ASP A 208 9.18 -2.75 11.00
C ASP A 208 9.93 -1.78 10.06
N GLU A 209 9.22 -1.09 9.16
CA GLU A 209 9.82 -0.11 8.25
C GLU A 209 10.03 1.26 8.92
N HIS A 210 9.37 1.49 10.06
CA HIS A 210 9.60 2.65 10.90
C HIS A 210 10.86 2.44 11.73
N LYS A 211 11.95 3.06 11.28
CA LYS A 211 13.25 3.01 11.95
C LYS A 211 13.51 4.30 12.72
N ASP A 212 14.16 4.15 13.86
CA ASP A 212 14.72 5.24 14.66
C ASP A 212 13.66 6.21 15.26
N HIS A 213 12.39 5.79 15.33
CA HIS A 213 11.35 6.47 16.11
C HIS A 213 10.22 5.52 16.53
N ILE A 214 9.52 5.88 17.60
CA ILE A 214 8.36 5.14 18.11
C ILE A 214 7.15 5.42 17.19
N THR A 215 6.39 4.36 16.90
CA THR A 215 5.05 4.42 16.30
C THR A 215 4.02 3.95 17.31
N GLY A 216 2.75 4.34 17.13
CA GLY A 216 1.67 3.77 17.93
C GLY A 216 1.54 2.27 17.66
N GLU A 217 1.11 1.50 18.67
CA GLU A 217 0.77 0.09 18.49
C GLU A 217 -0.38 -0.03 17.49
N VAL A 218 -0.21 -0.93 16.52
CA VAL A 218 -1.19 -1.19 15.46
C VAL A 218 -1.90 -2.50 15.75
N CYS A 219 -3.20 -2.54 15.44
CA CYS A 219 -4.07 -3.72 15.49
C CYS A 219 -3.52 -4.95 14.72
#